data_AF-A0A533QMF8-F1
#
_entry.id   AF-A0A533QMF8-F1
#
_cell.length_a   1.000
_cell.length_b   1.000
_cell.length_c   1.000
_cell.angle_alpha   90.00
_cell.angle_beta   90.00
_cell.angle_gamma   90.00
#
_symmetry.space_group_name_H-M   'P 1'
#
loop_
_entity.id
_entity.type
_entity.pdbx_description
1 polymer ?
#
loop_
_entity_poly.entity_id
_entity_poly.type
_entity_poly.pdbx_seq_one_letter_code
_entity_poly.pdbx_strand_id
1 'polypeptide(L)'
;MKDILICVAGATPQIITETMYALSRNVPPVFIKELYIITTLYGKQLIADTLIKQGILKRFIEEYKLPEISFAGGLPYRNKKP
;
A
#
# COMPACT_ATOMS: atom_id res chain seq x y z
N MET A 1 -5.52 18.31 -0.77
CA MET A 1 -5.06 17.48 -1.90
C MET A 1 -4.74 16.07 -1.37
N LYS A 2 -4.89 15.02 -2.17
CA LYS A 2 -4.59 13.63 -1.77
C LYS A 2 -3.49 13.10 -2.67
N ASP A 3 -2.45 12.51 -2.09
CA ASP A 3 -1.37 11.86 -2.83
C ASP A 3 -1.75 10.40 -3.09
N ILE A 4 -1.76 10.00 -4.36
CA ILE A 4 -2.16 8.67 -4.82
C ILE A 4 -0.94 7.99 -5.42
N LEU A 5 -0.61 6.79 -4.94
CA LEU A 5 0.42 5.95 -5.56
C LEU A 5 -0.26 4.96 -6.51
N ILE A 6 0.05 5.07 -7.79
CA ILE A 6 -0.29 4.09 -8.83
C ILE A 6 1.01 3.43 -9.26
N CYS A 7 1.12 2.11 -9.09
CA CYS A 7 2.33 1.38 -9.45
C CYS A 7 2.01 0.04 -10.14
N VAL A 8 2.99 -0.45 -10.92
CA VAL A 8 2.96 -1.80 -11.47
C VAL A 8 3.86 -2.67 -10.60
N ALA A 9 3.32 -3.75 -10.04
CA ALA A 9 4.09 -4.67 -9.20
C ALA A 9 3.86 -6.12 -9.62
N GLY A 10 4.95 -6.88 -9.72
CA GLY A 10 4.95 -8.31 -10.04
C GLY A 10 4.92 -9.18 -8.79
N ALA A 11 5.94 -10.02 -8.62
CA ALA A 11 6.02 -11.02 -7.55
C ALA A 11 6.75 -10.53 -6.27
N THR A 12 7.09 -9.23 -6.18
CA THR A 12 7.84 -8.67 -5.04
C THR A 12 7.05 -7.56 -4.35
N PRO A 13 6.13 -7.88 -3.41
CA PRO A 13 5.29 -6.89 -2.74
C PRO A 13 6.07 -5.84 -1.93
N GLN A 14 7.28 -6.15 -1.47
CA GLN A 14 8.13 -5.25 -0.67
C GLN A 14 8.50 -3.95 -1.38
N ILE A 15 8.59 -3.95 -2.72
CA ILE A 15 8.87 -2.72 -3.50
C ILE A 15 7.83 -1.62 -3.21
N ILE A 16 6.59 -2.00 -2.89
CA ILE A 16 5.52 -1.07 -2.57
C ILE A 16 5.82 -0.34 -1.24
N THR A 17 6.19 -1.08 -0.20
CA THR A 17 6.54 -0.50 1.11
C THR A 17 7.82 0.34 1.05
N GLU A 18 8.82 -0.08 0.29
CA GLU A 18 10.06 0.70 0.10
C GLU A 18 9.80 2.03 -0.61
N THR A 19 8.97 2.00 -1.64
CA THR A 19 8.57 3.22 -2.37
C THR A 19 7.85 4.20 -1.45
N MET A 20 6.88 3.69 -0.67
CA MET A 20 6.14 4.51 0.29
C MET A 20 7.06 5.08 1.39
N TYR A 21 8.01 4.29 1.86
CA TYR A 21 9.01 4.73 2.82
C TYR A 21 9.84 5.88 2.23
N ALA A 22 10.46 5.68 1.06
CA ALA A 22 11.28 6.69 0.42
C ALA A 22 10.52 8.02 0.21
N LEU A 23 9.27 7.95 -0.27
CA LEU A 23 8.41 9.11 -0.46
C LEU A 23 8.12 9.86 0.86
N SER A 24 7.87 9.12 1.95
CA SER A 24 7.65 9.72 3.28
C SER A 24 8.90 10.40 3.87
N ARG A 25 10.09 10.08 3.33
CA ARG A 25 11.38 10.64 3.76
C ARG A 25 11.90 11.76 2.85
N ASN A 26 11.22 12.06 1.74
CA ASN A 26 11.59 13.17 0.86
C ASN A 26 11.40 14.53 1.54
N VAL A 27 11.96 15.57 0.91
CA VAL A 27 11.77 16.97 1.31
C VAL A 27 11.20 17.75 0.11
N PRO A 28 9.90 18.12 0.13
CA PRO A 28 8.90 17.83 1.16
C PRO A 28 8.48 16.33 1.17
N PRO A 29 8.02 15.81 2.32
CA PRO A 29 7.56 14.42 2.42
C PRO A 29 6.23 14.25 1.67
N VAL A 30 6.08 13.10 1.01
CA VAL A 30 4.85 12.70 0.31
C VAL A 30 4.21 11.56 1.08
N PHE A 31 2.98 11.78 1.55
CA PHE A 31 2.25 10.80 2.34
C PHE A 31 1.10 10.21 1.52
N ILE A 32 1.35 9.01 0.98
CA ILE A 32 0.37 8.29 0.18
C ILE A 32 -0.89 8.01 1.00
N LYS A 33 -2.05 8.43 0.48
CA LYS A 33 -3.37 8.19 1.10
C LYS A 33 -4.16 7.11 0.37
N GLU A 34 -3.86 6.88 -0.91
CA GLU A 34 -4.53 5.86 -1.71
C GLU A 34 -3.50 5.09 -2.55
N LEU A 35 -3.61 3.76 -2.57
CA LEU A 35 -2.69 2.87 -3.27
C LEU A 35 -3.45 2.00 -4.28
N TYR A 36 -3.06 2.12 -5.55
CA TYR A 36 -3.54 1.31 -6.66
C TYR A 36 -2.38 0.52 -7.27
N ILE A 37 -2.56 -0.79 -7.36
CA ILE A 37 -1.53 -1.69 -7.89
C ILE A 37 -2.06 -2.39 -9.14
N ILE A 38 -1.39 -2.15 -10.25
CA ILE A 38 -1.61 -2.88 -11.51
C ILE A 38 -0.70 -4.12 -11.47
N THR A 39 -1.30 -5.30 -11.57
CA THR A 39 -0.57 -6.57 -11.42
C THR A 39 -1.30 -7.70 -12.14
N THR A 40 -0.64 -8.85 -12.26
CA THR A 40 -1.24 -10.09 -12.76
C THR A 40 -2.07 -10.76 -11.65
N LEU A 41 -2.85 -11.80 -11.99
CA LEU A 41 -3.61 -12.55 -11.01
C LEU A 41 -2.71 -13.18 -9.92
N TYR A 42 -1.56 -13.72 -10.31
CA TYR A 42 -0.58 -14.27 -9.38
C TYR A 42 0.00 -13.19 -8.46
N GLY A 43 0.36 -12.02 -9.02
CA GLY A 43 0.85 -10.91 -8.21
C GLY A 43 -0.21 -10.39 -7.23
N LYS A 44 -1.48 -10.32 -7.63
CA LYS A 44 -2.59 -9.98 -6.72
C LYS A 44 -2.67 -10.93 -5.51
N GLN A 45 -2.51 -12.23 -5.72
CA GLN A 45 -2.51 -13.22 -4.64
C GLN A 45 -1.34 -12.99 -3.68
N LEU A 46 -0.11 -12.87 -4.22
CA LEU A 46 1.08 -12.60 -3.40
C LEU A 46 0.98 -11.29 -2.61
N ILE A 47 0.53 -10.21 -3.25
CA ILE A 47 0.35 -8.89 -2.62
C ILE A 47 -0.70 -8.98 -1.50
N ALA A 48 -1.84 -9.62 -1.76
CA ALA A 48 -2.88 -9.78 -0.75
C ALA A 48 -2.41 -10.64 0.43
N ASP A 49 -1.72 -11.75 0.16
CA ASP A 49 -1.22 -12.66 1.20
C ASP A 49 -0.16 -11.98 2.08
N THR A 50 0.76 -11.23 1.48
CA THR A 50 1.87 -10.58 2.20
C THR A 50 1.46 -9.25 2.85
N LEU A 51 1.01 -8.27 2.06
CA LEU A 51 0.75 -6.93 2.57
C LEU A 51 -0.49 -6.89 3.47
N ILE A 52 -1.51 -7.71 3.16
CA ILE A 52 -2.80 -7.68 3.87
C ILE A 52 -2.92 -8.83 4.88
N LYS A 53 -2.89 -10.10 4.45
CA LYS A 53 -3.16 -11.24 5.36
C LYS A 53 -2.07 -11.41 6.41
N GLN A 54 -0.80 -11.29 6.04
CA GLN A 54 0.32 -11.29 7.00
C GLN A 54 0.51 -9.93 7.72
N GLY A 55 -0.32 -8.93 7.40
CA GLY A 55 -0.34 -7.63 8.05
C GLY A 55 0.95 -6.82 7.90
N ILE A 56 1.75 -7.06 6.85
CA ILE A 56 3.01 -6.32 6.63
C ILE A 56 2.74 -4.83 6.43
N LEU A 57 1.73 -4.47 5.62
CA LEU A 57 1.40 -3.07 5.38
C LEU A 57 0.93 -2.35 6.65
N LYS A 58 0.12 -3.03 7.47
CA LYS A 58 -0.35 -2.49 8.75
C LYS A 58 0.83 -2.22 9.68
N ARG A 59 1.71 -3.21 9.88
CA ARG A 59 2.91 -3.07 10.72
C ARG A 59 3.82 -1.96 10.21
N PHE A 60 4.03 -1.87 8.90
CA PHE A 60 4.81 -0.81 8.26
C PHE A 60 4.23 0.59 8.57
N ILE A 61 2.92 0.79 8.42
CA ILE A 61 2.25 2.06 8.74
C ILE A 61 2.43 2.41 10.22
N GLU A 62 2.24 1.44 11.12
CA GLU A 62 2.38 1.63 12.57
C GLU A 62 3.83 1.96 12.98
N GLU A 63 4.80 1.18 12.49
CA GLU A 63 6.23 1.31 12.79
C GLU A 63 6.76 2.69 12.39
N TYR A 64 6.41 3.15 11.19
CA TYR A 64 6.89 4.43 10.66
C TYR A 64 5.95 5.60 10.94
N LYS A 65 4.87 5.38 11.71
CA LYS A 65 3.85 6.38 12.07
C LYS A 65 3.29 7.12 10.85
N LEU A 66 3.04 6.36 9.78
CA LEU A 66 2.47 6.88 8.54
C LEU A 66 0.95 7.08 8.70
N PRO A 67 0.34 7.99 7.93
CA PRO A 67 -1.11 8.12 7.94
C PRO A 67 -1.78 6.84 7.41
N GLU A 68 -3.04 6.65 7.79
CA GLU A 68 -3.85 5.56 7.23
C GLU A 68 -4.02 5.70 5.71
N ILE A 69 -4.10 4.55 5.05
CA ILE A 69 -4.10 4.44 3.60
C ILE A 69 -5.29 3.60 3.17
N SER A 70 -6.07 4.10 2.23
CA SER A 70 -7.09 3.28 1.58
C SER A 70 -6.43 2.38 0.55
N PHE A 71 -6.55 1.07 0.76
CA PHE A 71 -6.04 0.06 -0.16
C PHE A 71 -7.16 -0.46 -1.06
N ALA A 72 -7.03 -0.26 -2.38
CA ALA A 72 -7.95 -0.81 -3.37
C ALA A 72 -7.22 -1.85 -4.22
N GLY A 73 -6.93 -3.01 -3.63
CA GLY A 73 -6.41 -4.18 -4.34
C GLY A 73 -7.45 -4.81 -5.27
N GLY A 74 -7.87 -4.09 -6.31
CA GLY A 74 -8.89 -4.52 -7.27
C GLY A 74 -10.22 -4.91 -6.61
N LEU A 75 -11.06 -3.90 -6.35
CA LEU A 75 -12.41 -3.91 -5.74
C LEU A 75 -12.46 -4.14 -4.20
N PRO A 76 -13.44 -3.55 -3.48
CA PRO A 76 -13.20 -2.54 -2.45
C PRO A 76 -12.98 -3.11 -1.05
N TYR A 77 -11.92 -2.67 -0.37
CA TYR A 77 -11.89 -2.72 1.09
C TYR A 77 -12.79 -1.60 1.64
N ARG A 78 -14.07 -1.91 1.82
CA ARG A 78 -15.03 -1.06 2.51
C ARG A 78 -15.10 -1.51 3.96
N ASN A 79 -14.24 -0.98 4.82
CA ASN A 79 -14.54 -0.94 6.25
C ASN A 79 -15.58 0.16 6.48
N LYS A 80 -16.85 -0.18 6.28
CA LYS A 80 -17.93 0.41 7.07
C LYS A 80 -18.51 -0.72 7.91
N LYS A 81 -18.20 -0.74 9.21
CA LYS A 81 -19.12 -1.30 10.19
C LYS A 81 -19.83 -0.15 10.91
N PRO A 82 -21.11 -0.34 11.26
CA PRO A 82 -22.01 0.69 11.77
C PRO A 82 -21.58 1.25 13.13
#